data_AF-A0A5E4MZ25-F1
#
_entry.id   AF-A0A5E4MZ25-F1
#
_cell.length_a   1.000
_cell.length_b   1.000
_cell.length_c   1.000
_cell.angle_alpha   90.00
_cell.angle_beta   90.00
_cell.angle_gamma   90.00
#
_symmetry.space_group_name_H-M   'P 1'
#
loop_
_entity.id
_entity.type
_entity.pdbx_description
1 polymer ?
#
loop_
_entity_poly.entity_id
_entity_poly.type
_entity_poly.pdbx_seq_one_letter_code
_entity_poly.pdbx_strand_id
1 'polypeptide(L)'
;MELGKKETYNKEAVVNSATEILGMKPKENIKNWFNDLCKNAIIRRNKLKKKALQNTSDECIREYEEQRKLTNKALRREKRLYEKKKIEDIEINRYNAKKFLAGV
;
A
#
# COMPACT_ATOMS: atom_id res chain seq x y z
N MET A 1 47.07 -4.55 -32.58
CA MET A 1 45.86 -5.16 -31.98
C MET A 1 45.29 -4.15 -31.00
N GLU A 2 44.27 -3.40 -31.42
CA GLU A 2 43.58 -2.45 -30.54
C GLU A 2 42.75 -3.24 -29.52
N LEU A 3 43.10 -3.09 -28.24
CA LEU A 3 42.33 -3.62 -27.13
C LEU A 3 41.04 -2.82 -27.02
N GLY A 4 39.94 -3.41 -27.48
CA GLY A 4 38.59 -2.87 -27.38
C GLY A 4 38.28 -2.49 -25.93
N LYS A 5 38.11 -1.19 -25.71
CA LYS A 5 37.67 -0.64 -24.42
C LYS A 5 36.26 -1.15 -24.16
N LYS A 6 36.08 -2.01 -23.15
CA LYS A 6 34.76 -2.26 -22.56
C LYS A 6 34.33 -0.97 -21.88
N GLU A 7 33.40 -0.25 -22.48
CA GLU A 7 32.69 0.84 -21.82
C GLU A 7 31.97 0.27 -20.59
N THR A 8 32.55 0.54 -19.42
CA THR A 8 31.87 0.29 -18.14
C THR A 8 30.73 1.28 -18.04
N TYR A 9 29.52 0.82 -18.32
CA TYR A 9 28.29 1.57 -18.17
C TYR A 9 28.15 2.07 -16.73
N ASN A 10 28.34 3.37 -16.51
CA ASN A 10 28.14 3.99 -15.22
C ASN A 10 26.63 4.09 -14.96
N LYS A 11 26.09 3.09 -14.24
CA LYS A 11 24.66 3.01 -13.90
C LYS A 11 24.14 4.28 -13.24
N GLU A 12 24.98 4.94 -12.44
CA GLU A 12 24.62 6.15 -11.73
C GLU A 12 24.37 7.32 -12.69
N ALA A 13 25.22 7.48 -13.70
CA ALA A 13 25.04 8.51 -14.73
C ALA A 13 23.72 8.36 -15.49
N VAL A 14 23.32 7.12 -15.80
CA VAL A 14 22.05 6.87 -16.50
C VAL A 14 20.84 7.07 -15.59
N VAL A 15 20.91 6.62 -14.34
CA VAL A 15 19.83 6.85 -13.37
C VAL A 15 19.63 8.35 -13.11
N ASN A 16 20.71 9.11 -12.99
CA ASN A 16 20.67 10.56 -12.77
C ASN A 16 20.09 11.28 -13.99
N SER A 17 20.56 10.95 -15.20
CA SER A 17 20.03 11.54 -16.44
C SER A 17 18.55 11.21 -16.64
N ALA A 18 18.14 9.97 -16.36
CA ALA A 18 16.74 9.57 -16.45
C ALA A 18 15.87 10.28 -15.41
N THR A 19 16.40 10.49 -14.20
CA THR A 19 15.72 11.22 -13.13
C THR A 19 15.52 12.69 -13.49
N GLU A 20 16.52 13.32 -14.10
CA GLU A 20 16.47 14.72 -14.54
C GLU A 20 15.46 14.92 -15.68
N ILE A 21 15.46 14.02 -16.67
CA ILE A 21 14.60 14.14 -17.86
C ILE A 21 13.16 13.70 -17.59
N LEU A 22 12.96 12.58 -16.90
CA LEU A 22 11.64 11.97 -16.71
C LEU A 22 10.97 12.37 -15.38
N GLY A 23 11.75 12.95 -14.46
CA GLY A 23 11.32 13.18 -13.08
C GLY A 23 11.18 11.88 -12.26
N MET A 24 11.20 12.00 -10.93
CA MET A 24 10.82 10.87 -10.06
C MET A 24 9.30 10.82 -9.94
N LYS A 25 8.66 9.77 -10.45
CA LYS A 25 7.28 9.46 -10.04
C LYS A 25 7.30 9.16 -8.53
N PRO A 26 6.40 9.78 -7.74
CA PRO A 26 6.27 9.40 -6.34
C PRO A 26 5.96 7.90 -6.29
N LYS A 27 6.71 7.18 -5.47
CA LYS A 27 6.49 5.75 -5.27
C LYS A 27 5.05 5.57 -4.83
N GLU A 28 4.25 4.89 -5.64
CA GLU A 28 2.91 4.51 -5.22
C GLU A 28 3.06 3.63 -4.00
N ASN A 29 2.61 4.14 -2.84
CA ASN A 29 2.50 3.35 -1.63
C ASN A 29 1.31 2.41 -1.80
N ILE A 30 1.45 1.42 -2.69
CA ILE A 30 0.49 0.33 -2.84
C ILE A 30 0.55 -0.44 -1.52
N LYS A 31 -0.40 -0.13 -0.64
CA LYS A 31 -0.63 -0.92 0.56
C LYS A 31 -1.16 -2.26 0.07
N ASN A 32 -0.29 -3.25 -0.06
CA ASN A 32 -0.67 -4.59 -0.54
C ASN A 32 -1.78 -5.27 0.31
N TRP A 33 -2.00 -4.79 1.54
CA TRP A 33 -3.09 -5.22 2.40
C TRP A 33 -4.43 -4.49 2.14
N PHE A 34 -4.41 -3.36 1.43
CA PHE A 34 -5.59 -2.54 1.17
C PHE A 34 -6.35 -3.07 -0.06
N ASN A 35 -7.38 -3.86 0.21
CA ASN A 35 -8.21 -4.53 -0.80
C ASN A 35 -9.51 -3.78 -1.10
N ASP A 36 -10.33 -4.34 -2.00
CA ASP A 36 -11.61 -3.76 -2.39
C ASP A 36 -12.60 -3.65 -1.22
N LEU A 37 -12.54 -4.54 -0.22
CA LEU A 37 -13.34 -4.42 1.00
C LEU A 37 -12.97 -3.13 1.75
N CYS A 38 -11.68 -2.84 1.90
CA CYS A 38 -11.20 -1.60 2.50
C CYS A 38 -11.66 -0.37 1.71
N LYS A 39 -11.54 -0.42 0.38
CA LYS A 39 -11.97 0.65 -0.53
C LYS A 39 -13.47 0.93 -0.42
N ASN A 40 -14.29 -0.11 -0.50
CA ASN A 40 -15.75 -0.01 -0.43
C ASN A 40 -16.23 0.50 0.93
N ALA A 41 -15.59 0.07 2.03
CA ALA A 41 -15.90 0.56 3.36
C ALA A 41 -15.61 2.07 3.51
N ILE A 42 -14.49 2.54 2.97
CA ILE A 42 -14.16 3.98 2.95
C ILE A 42 -15.13 4.77 2.10
N ILE A 43 -15.48 4.29 0.89
CA ILE A 43 -16.46 4.95 0.02
C ILE A 43 -17.81 5.10 0.74
N ARG A 44 -18.30 4.04 1.38
CA ARG A 44 -19.56 4.06 2.14
C ARG A 44 -19.50 5.05 3.30
N ARG A 45 -18.41 5.04 4.08
CA ARG A 45 -18.19 6.00 5.17
C ARG A 45 -18.19 7.44 4.66
N ASN A 46 -17.52 7.71 3.54
CA ASN A 46 -17.44 9.06 2.98
C ASN A 46 -18.79 9.55 2.46
N LYS A 47 -19.60 8.66 1.86
CA LYS A 47 -20.98 8.97 1.45
C LYS A 47 -21.83 9.38 2.66
N LEU A 48 -21.76 8.63 3.76
CA LEU A 48 -22.49 8.95 4.98
C LEU A 48 -21.96 10.19 5.68
N LYS A 49 -20.64 10.41 5.67
CA LYS A 49 -20.05 11.66 6.18
C LYS A 49 -20.63 12.87 5.45
N LYS A 50 -20.71 12.81 4.10
CA LYS A 50 -21.31 13.88 3.31
C LYS A 50 -22.78 14.09 3.67
N LYS A 51 -23.56 13.02 3.82
CA LYS A 51 -24.97 13.07 4.24
C LYS A 51 -25.14 13.73 5.61
N ALA A 52 -24.35 13.32 6.62
CA ALA A 52 -24.41 13.86 7.97
C ALA A 52 -23.96 15.34 8.06
N LEU A 53 -23.05 15.77 7.18
CA LEU A 53 -22.66 17.18 7.08
C LEU A 53 -23.75 18.06 6.44
N GLN A 54 -24.52 17.50 5.51
CA GLN A 54 -25.61 18.21 4.83
C GLN A 54 -26.90 18.21 5.66
N ASN A 55 -27.17 17.12 6.37
CA ASN A 55 -28.32 16.94 7.24
C ASN A 55 -27.85 16.44 8.61
N THR A 56 -27.85 17.35 9.59
CA THR A 56 -27.37 17.10 10.95
C THR A 56 -28.44 16.46 11.84
N SER A 57 -29.36 15.67 11.28
CA SER A 57 -30.28 14.89 12.10
C SER A 57 -29.53 13.82 12.89
N ASP A 58 -30.02 13.50 14.09
CA ASP A 58 -29.41 12.50 14.97
C ASP A 58 -29.28 11.13 14.29
N GLU A 59 -30.24 10.79 13.43
CA GLU A 59 -30.19 9.56 12.63
C GLU A 59 -29.01 9.55 11.65
N CYS A 60 -28.80 10.64 10.90
CA CYS A 60 -27.69 10.73 9.95
C CYS A 60 -26.33 10.68 10.66
N ILE A 61 -26.22 11.33 11.82
CA ILE A 61 -25.01 11.32 12.65
C ILE A 61 -24.75 9.91 13.18
N ARG A 62 -25.78 9.24 13.70
CA ARG A 62 -25.69 7.86 14.22
C ARG A 62 -25.29 6.87 13.13
N GLU A 63 -25.91 6.96 11.95
CA GLU A 63 -25.60 6.11 10.79
C GLU A 63 -24.13 6.27 10.35
N TYR A 64 -23.64 7.51 10.32
CA TYR A 64 -22.23 7.79 10.03
C TYR A 64 -21.28 7.20 11.09
N GLU A 65 -21.56 7.39 12.38
CA GLU A 65 -20.70 6.89 13.46
C GLU A 65 -20.65 5.36 13.49
N GLU A 66 -21.76 4.68 13.25
CA GLU A 66 -21.80 3.23 13.13
C GLU A 66 -20.93 2.76 11.95
N GLN A 67 -21.12 3.35 10.77
CA GLN A 67 -20.31 3.00 9.60
C GLN A 67 -18.82 3.30 9.81
N ARG A 68 -18.49 4.39 10.52
CA ARG A 68 -17.11 4.74 10.87
C ARG A 68 -16.47 3.65 11.73
N LYS A 69 -17.17 3.14 12.74
CA LYS A 69 -16.71 2.02 13.59
C LYS A 69 -16.50 0.75 12.76
N LEU A 70 -17.47 0.39 11.92
CA LEU A 70 -17.39 -0.79 11.04
C LEU A 70 -16.21 -0.69 10.06
N THR A 71 -16.03 0.47 9.43
CA THR A 71 -14.92 0.73 8.49
C THR A 71 -13.58 0.57 9.18
N ASN A 72 -13.41 1.17 10.36
CA ASN A 72 -12.16 1.05 11.12
C ASN A 72 -11.89 -0.39 11.57
N LYS A 73 -12.93 -1.14 11.92
CA LYS A 73 -12.83 -2.57 12.25
C LYS A 73 -12.36 -3.39 11.03
N ALA A 74 -12.94 -3.15 9.85
CA ALA A 74 -12.54 -3.81 8.61
C ALA A 74 -11.07 -3.51 8.26
N LEU A 75 -10.68 -2.23 8.23
CA LEU A 75 -9.31 -1.83 7.91
C LEU A 75 -8.26 -2.51 8.81
N ARG A 76 -8.53 -2.56 10.13
CA ARG A 76 -7.62 -3.23 11.08
C ARG A 76 -7.59 -4.74 10.88
N ARG A 77 -8.73 -5.36 10.56
CA ARG A 77 -8.82 -6.80 10.30
C ARG A 77 -7.99 -7.18 9.08
N GLU A 78 -8.21 -6.51 7.95
CA GLU A 78 -7.53 -6.83 6.70
C GLU A 78 -6.02 -6.60 6.79
N LYS A 79 -5.60 -5.50 7.45
CA LYS A 79 -4.18 -5.25 7.75
C LYS A 79 -3.55 -6.42 8.55
N ARG A 80 -4.20 -6.85 9.63
CA ARG A 80 -3.70 -7.95 10.47
C ARG A 80 -3.67 -9.28 9.74
N LEU A 81 -4.67 -9.57 8.90
CA LEU A 81 -4.69 -10.79 8.10
C LEU A 81 -3.50 -10.84 7.13
N TYR A 82 -3.22 -9.73 6.47
CA TYR A 82 -2.06 -9.62 5.60
C TYR A 82 -0.74 -9.79 6.37
N GLU A 83 -0.58 -9.11 7.51
CA GLU A 83 0.61 -9.23 8.36
C GLU A 83 0.81 -10.66 8.87
N LYS A 84 -0.27 -11.32 9.31
CA LYS A 84 -0.22 -12.72 9.75
C LYS A 84 0.24 -13.64 8.62
N LYS A 85 -0.32 -13.48 7.42
CA LYS A 85 0.09 -14.25 6.24
C LYS A 85 1.56 -14.02 5.90
N LYS A 86 2.06 -12.79 6.04
CA LYS A 86 3.48 -12.48 5.84
C LYS A 86 4.37 -13.19 6.86
N ILE A 87 3.98 -13.26 8.12
CA ILE A 87 4.71 -14.02 9.14
C ILE A 87 4.71 -15.51 8.79
N GLU A 88 3.56 -16.09 8.44
CA GLU A 88 3.44 -17.49 8.01
C GLU A 88 4.35 -17.78 6.79
N ASP A 89 4.37 -16.89 5.80
CA ASP A 89 5.26 -17.00 4.63
C ASP A 89 6.75 -17.00 5.03
N ILE A 90 7.15 -16.15 5.99
CA ILE A 90 8.53 -16.09 6.51
C ILE A 90 8.88 -17.39 7.24
N GLU A 91 7.99 -17.89 8.10
CA GLU A 91 8.18 -19.11 8.89
C GLU A 91 8.34 -20.35 8.00
N ILE A 92 7.49 -20.48 6.97
CA ILE A 92 7.60 -21.57 5.96
C ILE A 92 8.95 -21.52 5.24
N ASN A 93 9.45 -20.32 4.96
CA ASN A 93 10.69 -20.12 4.23
C ASN A 93 11.92 -19.96 5.13
N ARG A 94 11.85 -20.31 6.43
CA ARG A 94 12.94 -20.08 7.40
C ARG A 94 14.29 -20.67 7.00
N TYR A 95 14.30 -21.77 6.25
CA TYR A 95 15.53 -22.42 5.77
C TYR A 95 15.92 -22.01 4.34
N ASN A 96 15.09 -21.22 3.66
CA ASN A 96 15.40 -20.67 2.35
C ASN A 96 15.88 -19.24 2.52
N ALA A 97 17.20 -19.06 2.71
CA ALA A 97 17.81 -17.75 2.99
C ALA A 97 17.38 -16.65 2.01
N LYS A 98 17.27 -16.96 0.71
CA LYS A 98 16.85 -16.00 -0.32
C LYS A 98 15.40 -15.54 -0.15
N LYS A 99 14.49 -16.46 0.20
CA LYS A 99 13.07 -16.14 0.41
C LYS A 99 12.81 -15.53 1.80
N PHE A 100 13.54 -15.95 2.81
CA PHE A 100 13.48 -15.40 4.16
C PHE A 100 13.90 -13.92 4.18
N LEU A 101 15.07 -13.60 3.62
CA LEU A 101 15.60 -12.22 3.57
C LEU A 101 14.77 -11.29 2.67
N ALA A 102 13.94 -11.82 1.77
CA ALA A 102 13.03 -11.03 0.95
C ALA A 102 11.70 -10.70 1.67
N GLY A 103 11.42 -11.37 2.80
CA GLY A 103 10.22 -11.17 3.62
C GLY A 103 10.46 -10.29 4.86
N VAL A 104 11.72 -10.10 5.27
CA VAL A 104 12.17 -9.15 6.30
C VAL A 104 12.23 -7.74 5.73
#